data_AF-A0A0B6XUP3-F1
#
_entry.id   AF-A0A0B6XUP3-F1
#
_cell.length_a   1.000
_cell.length_b   1.000
_cell.length_c   1.000
_cell.angle_alpha   90.00
_cell.angle_beta   90.00
_cell.angle_gamma   90.00
#
_symmetry.space_group_name_H-M   'P 1'
#
loop_
_entity.id
_entity.type
_entity.pdbx_description
1 polymer ?
#
loop_
_entity_poly.entity_id
_entity_poly.type
_entity_poly.pdbx_seq_one_letter_code
_entity_poly.pdbx_strand_id
1 'polypeptide(L)'
;LALWEDMKNGTEKGLQCCVRMKIDMNSNNGAMRDPTIYRCKPETHVRTGNKYKVYPTYDFTCPIVDSIEGVTHALRTTEYHD
;
A
#
# COMPACT_ATOMS: atom_id res chain seq x y z
N LEU A 1 3.61 3.54 -16.99
CA LEU A 1 2.84 4.09 -15.85
C LEU A 1 1.35 4.31 -16.14
N ALA A 2 0.82 4.01 -17.34
CA ALA A 2 -0.59 4.27 -17.69
C ALA A 2 -1.61 3.70 -16.68
N LEU A 3 -1.45 2.43 -16.26
CA LEU A 3 -2.33 1.80 -15.26
C LEU A 3 -2.33 2.52 -13.90
N TRP A 4 -1.22 3.15 -13.52
CA TRP A 4 -1.15 3.95 -12.29
C TRP A 4 -1.98 5.24 -12.42
N GLU A 5 -1.95 5.89 -13.58
CA GLU A 5 -2.81 7.04 -13.87
C GLU A 5 -4.29 6.64 -13.86
N ASP A 6 -4.63 5.49 -14.44
CA ASP A 6 -5.97 4.91 -14.39
C ASP A 6 -6.44 4.67 -12.94
N MET A 7 -5.57 4.13 -12.09
CA MET A 7 -5.85 3.96 -10.66
C MET A 7 -6.09 5.30 -9.96
N LYS A 8 -5.23 6.31 -10.17
CA LYS A 8 -5.38 7.65 -9.58
C LYS A 8 -6.66 8.35 -10.02
N ASN A 9 -7.04 8.17 -11.29
CA ASN A 9 -8.27 8.70 -11.84
C ASN A 9 -9.52 7.89 -11.42
N GLY A 10 -9.34 6.67 -10.93
CA GLY A 10 -10.42 5.77 -10.52
C GLY A 10 -11.25 5.30 -11.70
N THR A 11 -10.62 5.05 -12.85
CA THR A 11 -11.30 4.47 -14.01
C THR A 11 -11.72 3.03 -13.73
N GLU A 12 -12.62 2.46 -14.52
CA GLU A 12 -13.03 1.06 -14.39
C GLU A 12 -11.82 0.11 -14.40
N LYS A 13 -10.84 0.39 -15.27
CA LYS A 13 -9.59 -0.37 -15.31
C LYS A 13 -8.75 -0.19 -14.05
N GLY A 14 -8.64 1.05 -13.56
CA GLY A 14 -7.92 1.38 -12.33
C GLY A 14 -8.48 0.66 -11.10
N LEU A 15 -9.80 0.51 -11.01
CA LEU A 15 -10.47 -0.21 -9.92
C LEU A 15 -10.16 -1.71 -9.89
N GLN A 16 -9.81 -2.30 -11.04
CA GLN A 16 -9.40 -3.70 -11.16
C GLN A 16 -7.90 -3.92 -10.88
N CYS A 17 -7.15 -2.85 -10.58
CA CYS A 17 -5.70 -2.88 -10.45
C CYS A 17 -5.22 -2.69 -9.01
N CYS A 18 -4.03 -3.20 -8.73
CA CYS A 18 -3.27 -2.90 -7.52
C CYS A 18 -1.80 -2.72 -7.87
N VAL A 19 -1.07 -1.98 -7.03
CA VAL A 19 0.39 -1.89 -7.15
C VAL A 19 1.00 -2.89 -6.19
N ARG A 20 1.94 -3.69 -6.69
CA ARG A 20 2.69 -4.68 -5.90
C ARG A 20 4.17 -4.32 -5.91
N MET A 21 4.87 -4.58 -4.82
CA MET A 21 6.33 -4.59 -4.84
C MET A 21 6.81 -5.77 -5.67
N LYS A 22 8.01 -5.63 -6.25
CA LYS A 22 8.68 -6.72 -6.95
C LYS A 22 9.82 -7.20 -6.06
N ILE A 23 9.64 -8.37 -5.43
CA ILE A 23 10.54 -8.95 -4.44
C ILE A 23 10.87 -10.38 -4.87
N ASP A 24 10.19 -11.40 -4.31
CA ASP A 24 10.40 -12.80 -4.66
C ASP A 24 9.13 -13.63 -4.44
N MET A 25 8.48 -14.02 -5.54
CA MET A 25 7.28 -14.87 -5.52
C MET A 25 7.54 -16.29 -4.99
N ASN A 26 8.79 -16.76 -4.95
CA ASN A 26 9.16 -18.08 -4.45
C ASN A 26 9.59 -18.09 -2.98
N SER A 27 9.55 -16.94 -2.30
CA SER A 27 9.97 -16.84 -0.91
C SER A 27 9.16 -17.78 -0.01
N ASN A 28 9.84 -18.39 0.97
CA ASN A 28 9.19 -19.14 2.04
C ASN A 28 8.39 -18.23 2.99
N ASN A 29 8.75 -16.94 3.07
CA ASN A 29 7.94 -15.91 3.73
C ASN A 29 6.87 -15.40 2.73
N GLY A 30 5.60 -15.60 3.08
CA GLY A 30 4.46 -15.15 2.27
C GLY A 30 4.38 -13.64 2.07
N ALA A 31 4.78 -12.84 3.06
CA ALA A 31 4.81 -11.38 3.00
C ALA A 31 5.80 -10.86 1.96
N MET A 32 6.82 -11.65 1.61
CA MET A 32 7.83 -11.30 0.62
C MET A 32 7.41 -11.64 -0.83
N ARG A 33 6.24 -12.25 -1.04
CA ARG A 33 5.73 -12.64 -2.37
C ARG A 33 5.02 -11.50 -3.07
N ASP A 34 5.81 -10.51 -3.50
CA ASP A 34 5.35 -9.31 -4.19
C ASP A 34 4.12 -8.69 -3.49
N PRO A 35 4.24 -8.20 -2.25
CA PRO A 35 3.10 -7.72 -1.47
C PRO A 35 2.43 -6.50 -2.14
N THR A 36 1.12 -6.38 -1.94
CA THR A 36 0.34 -5.25 -2.46
C THR A 36 0.60 -4.00 -1.62
N ILE A 37 0.97 -2.90 -2.27
CA ILE A 37 1.30 -1.62 -1.60
C ILE A 37 0.31 -0.51 -1.85
N TYR A 38 -0.49 -0.57 -2.92
CA TYR A 38 -1.58 0.37 -3.18
C TYR A 38 -2.80 -0.32 -3.78
N ARG A 39 -3.99 0.18 -3.40
CA ARG A 39 -5.28 -0.22 -4.00
C ARG A 39 -6.07 1.01 -4.42
N CYS A 40 -6.82 0.90 -5.51
CA CYS A 40 -7.79 1.91 -5.90
C CYS A 40 -9.07 1.73 -5.08
N LYS A 41 -9.47 2.78 -4.36
CA LYS A 41 -10.66 2.83 -3.50
C LYS A 41 -11.28 4.23 -3.59
N PRO A 42 -12.28 4.44 -4.47
CA PRO A 42 -12.84 5.76 -4.76
C PRO A 42 -13.90 6.20 -3.73
N GLU A 43 -13.64 5.92 -2.44
CA GLU A 43 -14.48 6.33 -1.32
C GLU A 43 -13.95 7.64 -0.72
N THR A 44 -14.85 8.46 -0.18
CA THR A 44 -14.47 9.71 0.48
C THR A 44 -13.73 9.43 1.78
N HIS A 45 -12.53 9.98 1.92
CA HIS A 45 -11.75 9.84 3.16
C HIS A 45 -12.03 10.98 4.14
N VAL A 46 -12.15 10.66 5.43
CA VAL A 46 -12.59 11.62 6.46
C VAL A 46 -11.69 12.85 6.63
N ARG A 47 -10.37 12.73 6.34
CA ARG A 47 -9.42 13.85 6.45
C ARG A 47 -9.06 14.51 5.12
N THR A 48 -9.11 13.75 4.02
CA THR A 48 -8.60 14.21 2.70
C THR A 48 -9.70 14.33 1.65
N GLY A 49 -10.95 14.08 2.04
CA GLY A 49 -12.10 14.10 1.14
C GLY A 49 -11.89 13.21 -0.08
N ASN A 50 -12.19 13.76 -1.25
CA ASN A 50 -12.08 13.08 -2.55
C ASN A 50 -10.73 13.33 -3.26
N LYS A 51 -9.72 13.86 -2.54
CA LYS A 51 -8.42 14.21 -3.13
C LYS A 51 -7.69 13.00 -3.72
N TYR A 52 -7.81 11.85 -3.07
CA TYR A 52 -7.14 10.62 -3.48
C TYR A 52 -8.16 9.52 -3.71
N LYS A 53 -7.90 8.71 -4.74
CA LYS A 53 -8.66 7.48 -5.04
C LYS A 53 -7.80 6.23 -4.89
N VAL A 54 -6.53 6.40 -4.51
CA VAL A 54 -5.56 5.32 -4.35
C VAL A 54 -4.94 5.46 -2.98
N TYR A 55 -4.98 4.38 -2.20
CA TYR A 55 -4.57 4.39 -0.81
C TYR A 55 -3.54 3.29 -0.57
N PRO A 56 -2.50 3.58 0.23
CA PRO A 56 -1.47 2.62 0.53
C PRO A 56 -1.99 1.55 1.50
N THR A 57 -1.35 0.38 1.50
CA THR A 57 -1.60 -0.67 2.51
C THR A 57 -0.81 -0.38 3.79
N TYR A 58 -1.16 -1.09 4.86
CA TYR A 58 -0.46 -1.00 6.15
C TYR A 58 1.04 -1.29 6.00
N ASP A 59 1.39 -2.41 5.36
CA ASP A 59 2.76 -2.88 5.18
C ASP A 59 3.66 -1.88 4.43
N PHE A 60 3.06 -1.04 3.57
CA PHE A 60 3.78 0.01 2.88
C PHE A 60 3.86 1.31 3.70
N THR A 61 2.77 1.69 4.35
CA THR A 61 2.65 2.99 5.02
C THR A 61 3.43 3.05 6.31
N CYS A 62 3.32 2.04 7.16
CA CYS A 62 3.92 2.03 8.49
C CYS A 62 5.43 2.29 8.48
N PRO A 63 6.27 1.52 7.76
CA PRO A 63 7.71 1.74 7.78
C PRO A 63 8.10 3.11 7.20
N ILE A 64 7.35 3.63 6.23
CA ILE A 64 7.60 4.97 5.65
C ILE A 64 7.31 6.07 6.67
N VAL A 65 6.16 5.99 7.37
CA VAL A 65 5.79 6.96 8.39
C VAL A 65 6.77 6.89 9.56
N ASP A 66 7.10 5.69 10.05
CA ASP A 66 8.09 5.50 11.12
C ASP A 66 9.44 6.14 10.73
N SER A 67 9.90 5.95 9.48
CA SER A 67 11.13 6.55 8.97
C SER A 67 11.05 8.08 8.86
N ILE A 68 9.92 8.64 8.41
CA ILE A 68 9.72 10.09 8.28
C ILE A 68 9.66 10.75 9.66
N GLU A 69 9.05 10.10 10.64
CA GLU A 69 8.90 10.58 12.01
C GLU A 69 10.16 10.36 12.87
N GLY A 70 11.16 9.64 12.35
CA GLY A 70 12.41 9.37 13.06
C GLY A 70 12.24 8.37 14.22
N VAL A 71 11.28 7.45 14.10
CA VAL A 71 11.05 6.39 15.08
C VAL A 71 12.32 5.54 15.21
N THR A 72 12.82 5.41 16.44
CA THR A 72 14.04 4.62 16.72
C THR A 72 13.72 3.16 17.05
N HIS A 73 12.56 2.90 17.65
CA HIS A 73 12.12 1.57 18.07
C HIS A 73 10.64 1.38 17.71
N ALA A 74 10.37 0.71 16.59
CA ALA A 74 9.01 0.39 16.17
C ALA A 74 8.49 -0.84 16.94
N LEU A 75 7.87 -0.60 18.10
CA LEU A 75 7.27 -1.67 18.90
C LEU A 75 5.93 -2.10 18.28
N ARG A 76 5.78 -3.40 17.98
CA ARG A 76 4.58 -4.04 17.42
C ARG A 76 4.32 -5.36 18.15
N THR A 77 3.11 -5.89 18.03
CA THR A 77 2.74 -7.18 18.60
C THR A 77 3.23 -8.33 17.70
N THR A 78 3.19 -9.56 18.21
CA THR A 78 3.78 -10.74 17.54
C THR A 78 3.09 -11.15 16.24
N GLU A 79 1.89 -10.63 15.97
CA GLU A 79 1.14 -10.87 14.74
C GLU A 79 1.84 -10.35 13.47
N TYR A 80 2.85 -9.47 13.60
CA TYR A 80 3.60 -8.84 12.49
C TYR A 80 5.06 -9.33 12.39
N HIS A 81 5.32 -10.59 12.78
CA HIS A 81 6.67 -11.17 12.81
C HIS A 81 7.07 -11.88 11.51
N ASP A 82 6.18 -11.94 10.53
CA ASP A 82 6.19 -12.84 9.38
C ASP A 82 7.33 -12.65 8.37
#